data_AF-A0A8T1PGD4-F1
#
_entry.id   AF-A0A8T1PGD4-F1
#
_cell.length_a   1.000
_cell.length_b   1.000
_cell.length_c   1.000
_cell.angle_alpha   90.00
_cell.angle_beta   90.00
_cell.angle_gamma   90.00
#
_symmetry.space_group_name_H-M   'P 1'
#
loop_
_entity.id
_entity.type
_entity.pdbx_description
1 polymer ?
#
loop_
_entity_poly.entity_id
_entity_poly.type
_entity_poly.pdbx_seq_one_letter_code
_entity_poly.pdbx_strand_id
1 'polypeptide(L)'
;MADKLSNEVILEQLRNGIANFELVSSPVPSISIPNSQPCPTAFLEYNSHRFFAKIGPPLGIGSPAMRKVERYSIQRVAGDGRCLFRALVKGMAFNKAISLNPREERENADELRMAVREVICENDKERHQYEEALVAITVEESLKRYCQRIERPDFWGGESELLVLSKLCRQPIVVYIPEHE
;
A
#
# COMPACT_ATOMS: atom_id res chain seq x y z
N MET A 1 26.20 -19.87 -10.81
CA MET A 1 26.02 -19.71 -9.35
C MET A 1 25.53 -18.29 -9.14
N ALA A 2 24.24 -18.11 -8.83
CA ALA A 2 23.67 -16.78 -8.62
C ALA A 2 23.91 -16.39 -7.15
N ASP A 3 24.66 -15.31 -6.93
CA ASP A 3 24.91 -14.79 -5.59
C ASP A 3 23.59 -14.34 -4.97
N LYS A 4 23.31 -14.89 -3.78
CA LYS A 4 22.12 -14.60 -3.00
C LYS A 4 22.30 -13.20 -2.42
N LEU A 5 21.72 -12.18 -3.05
CA LEU A 5 21.68 -10.81 -2.50
C LEU A 5 21.11 -10.87 -1.08
N SER A 6 21.82 -10.27 -0.11
CA SER A 6 21.35 -10.23 1.27
C SER A 6 20.10 -9.36 1.37
N ASN A 7 19.15 -9.78 2.21
CA ASN A 7 17.86 -9.09 2.39
C ASN A 7 18.03 -7.60 2.76
N GLU A 8 19.13 -7.24 3.42
CA GLU A 8 19.48 -5.86 3.78
C GLU A 8 19.63 -4.95 2.55
N VAL A 9 20.25 -5.43 1.48
CA VAL A 9 20.44 -4.67 0.23
C VAL A 9 19.12 -4.42 -0.48
N ILE A 10 18.21 -5.40 -0.43
CA ILE A 10 16.85 -5.28 -1.00
C ILE A 10 16.03 -4.27 -0.20
N LEU A 11 16.09 -4.32 1.14
CA LEU A 11 15.40 -3.38 2.02
C LEU A 11 15.89 -1.96 1.83
N GLU A 12 17.20 -1.76 1.63
CA GLU A 12 17.78 -0.45 1.35
C GLU A 12 17.35 0.09 -0.01
N GLN A 13 17.30 -0.76 -1.04
CA GLN A 13 16.79 -0.39 -2.36
C GLN A 13 15.30 -0.03 -2.35
N LEU A 14 14.48 -0.74 -1.58
CA LEU A 14 13.06 -0.41 -1.37
C LEU A 14 12.92 0.91 -0.59
N ARG A 15 13.71 1.11 0.46
CA ARG A 15 13.79 2.38 1.21
C ARG A 15 14.25 3.55 0.35
N ASN A 16 14.97 3.32 -0.73
CA ASN A 16 15.45 4.41 -1.58
C ASN A 16 14.67 4.52 -2.91
N GLY A 17 13.67 3.65 -3.14
CA GLY A 17 12.85 3.65 -4.35
C GLY A 17 13.61 3.24 -5.62
N ILE A 18 14.75 2.57 -5.47
CA ILE A 18 15.71 2.22 -6.53
C ILE A 18 15.87 0.70 -6.71
N ALA A 19 14.97 -0.10 -6.12
CA ALA A 19 14.94 -1.54 -6.34
C ALA A 19 14.66 -1.84 -7.81
N ASN A 20 15.73 -2.16 -8.55
CA ASN A 20 15.69 -2.56 -9.95
C ASN A 20 15.44 -4.06 -10.01
N PHE A 21 14.19 -4.44 -10.32
CA PHE A 21 13.89 -5.81 -10.73
C PHE A 21 14.33 -5.95 -12.19
N GLU A 22 15.52 -6.49 -12.41
CA GLU A 22 16.03 -6.71 -13.75
C GLU A 22 15.35 -7.94 -14.37
N LEU A 23 14.50 -7.70 -15.39
CA LEU A 23 14.19 -8.74 -16.35
C LEU A 23 15.45 -8.92 -17.21
N VAL A 24 16.12 -10.07 -17.08
CA VAL A 24 17.29 -10.39 -17.89
C VAL A 24 16.91 -10.25 -19.37
N SER A 25 17.50 -9.26 -20.03
CA SER A 25 17.20 -8.82 -21.39
C SER A 25 17.76 -9.81 -22.43
N SER A 26 17.15 -10.00 -23.60
CA SER A 26 17.44 -9.29 -24.88
C SER A 26 17.12 -10.25 -26.06
N PRO A 27 17.02 -9.87 -27.37
CA PRO A 27 17.30 -8.57 -28.01
C PRO A 27 16.21 -8.07 -28.96
N VAL A 28 16.04 -6.75 -29.11
CA VAL A 28 16.05 -5.98 -30.38
C VAL A 28 15.96 -4.48 -30.01
N PRO A 29 16.81 -3.59 -30.53
CA PRO A 29 16.68 -2.13 -30.35
C PRO A 29 15.90 -1.50 -31.52
N SER A 30 14.98 -0.57 -31.27
CA SER A 30 14.54 0.44 -32.26
C SER A 30 13.80 1.59 -31.57
N ILE A 31 14.40 2.77 -31.40
CA ILE A 31 14.47 3.93 -32.33
C ILE A 31 13.45 5.03 -31.96
N SER A 32 14.02 6.19 -31.67
CA SER A 32 13.52 7.57 -31.49
C SER A 32 12.47 8.08 -32.48
N ILE A 33 11.64 9.08 -32.10
CA ILE A 33 11.45 10.43 -32.74
C ILE A 33 10.71 11.40 -31.76
N PRO A 34 10.97 12.74 -31.77
CA PRO A 34 10.51 13.71 -30.78
C PRO A 34 9.44 14.73 -31.26
N ASN A 35 8.99 15.56 -30.30
CA ASN A 35 8.56 16.98 -30.42
C ASN A 35 7.06 17.33 -30.53
N SER A 36 6.52 18.03 -29.53
CA SER A 36 5.92 19.37 -29.66
C SER A 36 5.40 19.90 -28.29
N GLN A 37 6.03 20.98 -27.82
CA GLN A 37 5.60 21.90 -26.76
C GLN A 37 4.64 22.97 -27.33
N PRO A 38 4.17 24.02 -26.59
CA PRO A 38 3.88 24.20 -25.14
C PRO A 38 2.55 24.97 -24.88
N CYS A 39 2.05 25.06 -23.63
CA CYS A 39 1.46 26.29 -23.03
C CYS A 39 0.91 26.08 -21.58
N PRO A 40 0.70 27.15 -20.79
CA PRO A 40 1.31 27.27 -19.46
C PRO A 40 0.29 27.53 -18.32
N THR A 41 0.83 27.72 -17.11
CA THR A 41 0.22 28.25 -15.86
C THR A 41 -0.78 27.31 -15.17
N ALA A 42 -0.71 27.01 -13.86
CA ALA A 42 0.05 27.60 -12.77
C ALA A 42 0.07 26.65 -11.54
N PHE A 43 0.95 26.98 -10.59
CA PHE A 43 1.01 26.52 -9.20
C PHE A 43 1.54 25.11 -8.95
N LEU A 44 2.86 25.03 -8.94
CA LEU A 44 3.61 24.23 -7.98
C LEU A 44 3.18 24.61 -6.55
N GLU A 45 2.39 23.76 -5.90
CA GLU A 45 2.37 23.66 -4.44
C GLU A 45 2.60 22.19 -4.05
N TYR A 46 3.83 21.95 -3.55
CA TYR A 46 4.18 20.76 -2.81
C TYR A 46 3.42 20.74 -1.47
N ASN A 47 3.04 19.53 -1.03
CA ASN A 47 2.53 19.17 0.29
C ASN A 47 1.08 19.52 0.66
N SER A 48 0.20 18.51 0.59
CA SER A 48 -0.53 18.06 1.80
C SER A 48 -1.21 16.71 1.52
N HIS A 49 -0.45 15.62 1.47
CA HIS A 49 -1.05 14.29 1.59
C HIS A 49 -1.37 14.03 3.07
N ARG A 50 -2.34 14.77 3.61
CA ARG A 50 -2.99 14.49 4.90
C ARG A 50 -4.31 13.78 4.63
N PHE A 51 -4.24 12.54 4.17
CA PHE A 51 -5.41 11.68 4.18
C PHE A 51 -5.47 11.00 5.55
N PHE A 52 -6.12 11.67 6.49
CA PHE A 52 -6.65 11.00 7.68
C PHE A 52 -7.94 10.28 7.27
N ALA A 53 -8.13 9.05 7.73
CA ALA A 53 -9.42 8.38 7.64
C ALA A 53 -10.45 9.20 8.43
N LYS A 54 -11.21 10.07 7.74
CA LYS A 54 -12.30 10.79 8.37
C LYS A 54 -13.55 9.91 8.31
N ILE A 55 -13.73 9.10 9.35
CA ILE A 55 -15.05 8.55 9.65
C ILE A 55 -15.83 9.66 10.37
N GLY A 56 -16.55 10.46 9.61
CA GLY A 56 -17.43 11.50 10.16
C GLY A 56 -18.26 12.15 9.06
N PRO A 57 -19.49 12.60 9.35
CA PRO A 57 -20.29 13.31 8.38
C PRO A 57 -19.48 14.52 7.86
N PRO A 58 -19.57 14.82 6.55
CA PRO A 58 -18.80 15.91 5.96
C PRO A 58 -19.13 17.21 6.70
N LEU A 59 -18.09 17.94 7.12
CA LEU A 59 -18.23 19.31 7.60
C LEU A 59 -18.50 20.18 6.37
N GLY A 60 -19.75 20.17 5.93
CA GLY A 60 -20.24 20.92 4.80
C GLY A 60 -21.68 21.28 5.09
N ILE A 61 -21.91 22.55 5.42
CA ILE A 61 -23.21 23.21 5.29
C ILE A 61 -23.50 23.22 3.79
N GLY A 62 -23.97 22.11 3.24
CA GLY A 62 -24.12 21.89 1.81
C GLY A 62 -25.16 20.83 1.56
N SER A 63 -26.09 21.11 0.64
CA SER A 63 -27.22 20.23 0.32
C SER A 63 -26.73 18.85 -0.14
N PRO A 64 -27.43 17.74 0.14
CA PRO A 64 -27.05 16.38 -0.27
C PRO A 64 -26.74 16.26 -1.78
N ALA A 65 -27.34 17.12 -2.59
CA ALA A 65 -27.13 17.25 -4.04
C ALA A 65 -25.72 17.69 -4.46
N MET A 66 -24.86 18.14 -3.54
CA MET A 66 -23.46 18.51 -3.82
C MET A 66 -22.47 17.38 -3.56
N ARG A 67 -22.92 16.20 -3.10
CA ARG A 67 -22.06 15.02 -2.94
C ARG A 67 -21.66 14.52 -4.32
N LYS A 68 -20.45 14.86 -4.76
CA LYS A 68 -19.88 14.27 -5.97
C LYS A 68 -19.63 12.79 -5.69
N VAL A 69 -20.55 11.93 -6.13
CA VAL A 69 -20.38 10.48 -6.06
C VAL A 69 -19.25 10.11 -7.02
N GLU A 70 -18.15 9.61 -6.47
CA GLU A 70 -17.04 9.10 -7.26
C GLU A 70 -17.39 7.70 -7.79
N ARG A 71 -17.02 7.43 -9.03
CA ARG A 71 -17.25 6.14 -9.69
C ARG A 71 -15.92 5.49 -9.99
N TYR A 72 -15.72 4.30 -9.44
CA TYR A 72 -14.51 3.50 -9.61
C TYR A 72 -14.84 2.16 -10.26
N SER A 73 -13.88 1.62 -11.02
CA SER A 73 -13.94 0.23 -11.45
C SER A 73 -13.53 -0.67 -10.29
N ILE A 74 -14.38 -1.66 -9.97
CA ILE A 74 -14.15 -2.54 -8.82
C ILE A 74 -13.44 -3.81 -9.28
N GLN A 75 -12.25 -4.06 -8.76
CA GLN A 75 -11.58 -5.35 -8.88
C GLN A 75 -11.80 -6.18 -7.62
N ARG A 76 -12.42 -7.35 -7.78
CA ARG A 76 -12.69 -8.26 -6.66
C ARG A 76 -11.43 -9.00 -6.21
N VAL A 77 -11.42 -9.33 -4.92
CA VAL A 77 -10.40 -10.16 -4.25
C VAL A 77 -11.06 -11.36 -3.58
N ALA A 78 -10.27 -12.39 -3.28
CA ALA A 78 -10.78 -13.54 -2.54
C ALA A 78 -11.08 -13.18 -1.07
N GLY A 79 -12.18 -13.71 -0.53
CA GLY A 79 -12.58 -13.56 0.88
C GLY A 79 -12.03 -14.65 1.79
N ASP A 80 -10.71 -14.85 1.80
CA ASP A 80 -10.02 -15.92 2.53
C ASP A 80 -9.26 -15.43 3.78
N GLY A 81 -9.71 -14.30 4.35
CA GLY A 81 -9.08 -13.62 5.47
C GLY A 81 -7.92 -12.69 5.10
N ARG A 82 -7.46 -12.69 3.83
CA ARG A 82 -6.37 -11.82 3.34
C ARG A 82 -6.87 -10.66 2.49
N CYS A 83 -8.17 -10.39 2.46
CA CYS A 83 -8.80 -9.49 1.50
C CYS A 83 -8.14 -8.09 1.47
N LEU A 84 -7.79 -7.53 2.63
CA LEU A 84 -7.07 -6.24 2.70
C LEU A 84 -5.72 -6.29 1.97
N PHE A 85 -4.87 -7.24 2.34
CA PHE A 85 -3.53 -7.38 1.75
C PHE A 85 -3.60 -7.73 0.26
N ARG A 86 -4.53 -8.60 -0.15
CA ARG A 86 -4.79 -8.92 -1.56
C ARG A 86 -5.20 -7.67 -2.34
N ALA A 87 -6.07 -6.83 -1.79
CA ALA A 87 -6.48 -5.60 -2.45
C ALA A 87 -5.31 -4.64 -2.67
N LEU A 88 -4.44 -4.48 -1.67
CA LEU A 88 -3.22 -3.68 -1.79
C LEU A 88 -2.26 -4.23 -2.84
N VAL A 89 -1.98 -5.53 -2.78
CA VAL A 89 -1.09 -6.21 -3.73
C VAL A 89 -1.59 -6.05 -5.17
N LYS A 90 -2.89 -6.23 -5.41
CA LYS A 90 -3.48 -5.99 -6.74
C LYS A 90 -3.36 -4.54 -7.17
N GLY A 91 -3.64 -3.58 -6.28
CA GLY A 91 -3.49 -2.16 -6.57
C GLY A 91 -2.04 -1.79 -6.91
N MET A 92 -1.07 -2.31 -6.16
CA MET A 92 0.37 -2.12 -6.41
C MET A 92 0.81 -2.74 -7.74
N ALA A 93 0.32 -3.94 -8.07
CA ALA A 93 0.60 -4.58 -9.35
C ALA A 93 -0.03 -3.81 -10.51
N PHE A 94 -1.27 -3.35 -10.36
CA PHE A 94 -1.98 -2.53 -11.34
C PHE A 94 -1.22 -1.22 -11.64
N ASN A 95 -0.71 -0.53 -10.61
CA ASN A 95 0.11 0.67 -10.79
C ASN A 95 1.38 0.43 -11.60
N LYS A 96 1.87 -0.82 -11.63
CA LYS A 96 3.05 -1.26 -12.39
C LYS A 96 2.70 -1.97 -13.71
N ALA A 97 1.42 -1.99 -14.09
CA ALA A 97 0.91 -2.73 -15.24
C ALA A 97 1.25 -4.24 -15.22
N ILE A 98 1.34 -4.82 -14.01
CA ILE A 98 1.59 -6.25 -13.81
C ILE A 98 0.25 -6.95 -13.52
N SER A 99 0.02 -8.09 -14.18
CA SER A 99 -1.10 -8.98 -13.87
C SER A 99 -0.65 -10.05 -12.90
N LEU A 100 -1.42 -10.30 -11.85
CA LEU A 100 -1.16 -11.36 -10.88
C LEU A 100 -2.17 -12.49 -11.05
N ASN A 101 -1.70 -13.73 -10.99
CA ASN A 101 -2.58 -14.88 -10.85
C ASN A 101 -3.03 -15.06 -9.37
N PRO A 102 -4.08 -15.86 -9.09
CA PRO A 102 -4.63 -15.99 -7.73
C PRO A 102 -3.64 -16.51 -6.68
N ARG A 103 -2.63 -17.28 -7.12
CA ARG A 103 -1.59 -17.82 -6.25
C ARG A 103 -0.56 -16.74 -5.90
N GLU A 104 -0.09 -15.98 -6.88
CA GLU A 104 0.81 -14.83 -6.65
C GLU A 104 0.13 -13.77 -5.78
N GLU A 105 -1.15 -13.48 -6.02
CA GLU A 105 -1.94 -12.56 -5.19
C GLU A 105 -1.95 -13.01 -3.72
N ARG A 106 -2.06 -14.32 -3.46
CA ARG A 106 -2.04 -14.90 -2.11
C ARG A 106 -0.66 -14.81 -1.46
N GLU A 107 0.37 -15.22 -2.19
CA GLU A 107 1.75 -15.28 -1.69
C GLU A 107 2.26 -13.86 -1.39
N ASN A 108 2.08 -12.92 -2.31
CA ASN A 108 2.43 -11.51 -2.10
C ASN A 108 1.62 -10.88 -0.95
N ALA A 109 0.35 -11.27 -0.75
CA ALA A 109 -0.45 -10.79 0.37
C ALA A 109 0.09 -11.30 1.72
N ASP A 110 0.52 -12.55 1.77
CA ASP A 110 1.19 -13.11 2.95
C ASP A 110 2.54 -12.43 3.22
N GLU A 111 3.33 -12.13 2.18
CA GLU A 111 4.57 -11.35 2.31
C GLU A 111 4.32 -9.94 2.84
N LEU A 112 3.33 -9.24 2.29
CA LEU A 112 2.97 -7.89 2.73
C LEU A 112 2.53 -7.86 4.21
N ARG A 113 1.77 -8.88 4.63
CA ARG A 113 1.37 -9.06 6.04
C ARG A 113 2.58 -9.31 6.94
N MET A 114 3.52 -10.16 6.52
CA MET A 114 4.73 -10.45 7.29
C MET A 114 5.66 -9.24 7.39
N ALA A 115 5.70 -8.38 6.38
CA ALA A 115 6.44 -7.11 6.45
C ALA A 115 5.89 -6.18 7.53
N VAL A 116 4.55 -6.11 7.69
CA VAL A 116 3.93 -5.35 8.81
C VAL A 116 4.34 -5.94 10.15
N ARG A 117 4.28 -7.27 10.28
CA ARG A 117 4.73 -7.96 11.50
C ARG A 117 6.19 -7.65 11.81
N GLU A 118 7.08 -7.70 10.84
CA GLU A 118 8.51 -7.46 11.06
C GLU A 118 8.75 -6.07 11.68
N VAL A 119 8.18 -5.03 11.08
CA VAL A 119 8.38 -3.64 11.56
C VAL A 119 7.67 -3.35 12.88
N ILE A 120 6.51 -3.97 13.12
CA ILE A 120 5.75 -3.74 14.36
C ILE A 120 6.16 -4.68 15.49
N CYS A 121 6.59 -5.91 15.24
CA CYS A 121 6.80 -6.92 16.28
C CYS A 121 8.26 -7.20 16.57
N GLU A 122 9.15 -7.11 15.57
CA GLU A 122 10.54 -7.54 15.72
C GLU A 122 11.51 -6.36 15.82
N ASN A 123 11.22 -5.25 15.16
CA ASN A 123 12.12 -4.10 15.13
C ASN A 123 11.75 -3.01 16.14
N ASP A 124 12.18 -3.15 17.39
CA ASP A 124 11.90 -2.17 18.45
C ASP A 124 12.35 -0.74 18.10
N LYS A 125 13.43 -0.57 17.32
CA LYS A 125 13.94 0.74 16.94
C LYS A 125 13.07 1.42 15.88
N GLU A 126 12.65 0.68 14.87
CA GLU A 126 11.84 1.22 13.77
C GLU A 126 10.37 1.31 14.10
N ARG A 127 9.88 0.48 15.03
CA ARG A 127 8.49 0.46 15.50
C ARG A 127 7.97 1.87 15.84
N HIS A 128 8.79 2.68 16.50
CA HIS A 128 8.41 4.04 16.93
C HIS A 128 8.09 5.00 15.76
N GLN A 129 8.55 4.71 14.54
CA GLN A 129 8.21 5.50 13.35
C GLN A 129 6.73 5.31 12.93
N TYR A 130 6.09 4.26 13.45
CA TYR A 130 4.72 3.88 13.19
C TYR A 130 3.81 4.14 14.41
N GLU A 131 4.06 5.23 15.14
CA GLU A 131 3.33 5.59 16.37
C GLU A 131 1.81 5.54 16.21
N GLU A 132 1.26 6.10 15.12
CA GLU A 132 -0.19 6.07 14.83
C GLU A 132 -0.73 4.64 14.76
N ALA A 133 0.00 3.72 14.12
CA ALA A 133 -0.38 2.32 14.03
C ALA A 133 -0.25 1.63 15.40
N LEU A 134 0.77 1.95 16.19
CA LEU A 134 0.93 1.41 17.54
C LEU A 134 -0.22 1.83 18.46
N VAL A 135 -0.61 3.09 18.40
CA VAL A 135 -1.78 3.58 19.14
C VAL A 135 -3.03 2.83 18.70
N ALA A 136 -3.28 2.71 17.40
CA ALA A 136 -4.43 1.96 16.88
C ALA A 136 -4.46 0.51 17.39
N ILE A 137 -3.32 -0.20 17.34
CA ILE A 137 -3.19 -1.58 17.85
C ILE A 137 -3.47 -1.63 19.35
N THR A 138 -2.80 -0.78 20.13
CA THR A 138 -2.78 -0.87 21.60
C THR A 138 -4.07 -0.42 22.27
N VAL A 139 -4.90 0.36 21.57
CA VAL A 139 -6.26 0.69 21.99
C VAL A 139 -7.17 -0.55 21.94
N GLU A 140 -7.00 -1.42 20.94
CA GLU A 140 -7.84 -2.61 20.76
C GLU A 140 -7.32 -3.82 21.52
N GLU A 141 -6.00 -4.06 21.50
CA GLU A 141 -5.38 -5.21 22.16
C GLU A 141 -3.91 -4.98 22.55
N SER A 142 -3.37 -5.82 23.45
CA SER A 142 -1.94 -5.75 23.76
C SER A 142 -1.07 -6.06 22.53
N LEU A 143 0.05 -5.36 22.36
CA LEU A 143 0.99 -5.59 21.25
C LEU A 143 1.43 -7.06 21.14
N LYS A 144 1.62 -7.75 22.27
CA LYS A 144 1.95 -9.19 22.29
C LYS A 144 0.89 -10.04 21.61
N ARG A 145 -0.39 -9.77 21.88
CA ARG A 145 -1.52 -10.52 21.32
C ARG A 145 -1.68 -10.22 19.83
N TYR A 146 -1.52 -8.96 19.44
CA TYR A 146 -1.46 -8.55 18.04
C TYR A 146 -0.38 -9.32 17.27
N CYS A 147 0.85 -9.37 17.79
CA CYS A 147 1.98 -10.05 17.14
C CYS A 147 1.77 -11.56 16.97
N GLN A 148 1.02 -12.20 17.87
CA GLN A 148 0.62 -13.60 17.73
C GLN A 148 -0.47 -13.80 16.67
N ARG A 149 -1.38 -12.84 16.53
CA ARG A 149 -2.50 -12.91 15.58
C ARG A 149 -2.05 -12.64 14.16
N ILE A 150 -1.23 -11.61 13.94
CA ILE A 150 -0.80 -11.19 12.61
C ILE A 150 -0.01 -12.28 11.87
N GLU A 151 0.60 -13.23 12.58
CA GLU A 151 1.27 -14.40 11.99
C GLU A 151 0.31 -15.32 11.25
N ARG A 152 -0.96 -15.35 11.66
CA ARG A 152 -1.91 -16.30 11.14
C ARG A 152 -2.35 -15.92 9.73
N PRO A 153 -2.47 -16.89 8.81
CA PRO A 153 -2.92 -16.65 7.43
C PRO A 153 -4.37 -16.13 7.33
N ASP A 154 -5.19 -16.37 8.34
CA ASP A 154 -6.57 -15.92 8.44
C ASP A 154 -6.72 -14.57 9.18
N PHE A 155 -5.61 -13.86 9.44
CA PHE A 155 -5.62 -12.56 10.08
C PHE A 155 -6.23 -11.48 9.18
N TRP A 156 -7.28 -10.84 9.67
CA TRP A 156 -7.92 -9.71 9.01
C TRP A 156 -7.20 -8.43 9.41
N GLY A 157 -6.55 -7.79 8.44
CA GLY A 157 -5.96 -6.47 8.66
C GLY A 157 -7.01 -5.36 8.65
N GLY A 158 -6.62 -4.19 9.14
CA GLY A 158 -7.44 -2.98 9.18
C GLY A 158 -6.61 -1.71 9.11
N GLU A 159 -7.03 -0.70 9.87
CA GLU A 159 -6.42 0.63 9.87
C GLU A 159 -4.95 0.61 10.28
N SER A 160 -4.59 -0.14 11.33
CA SER A 160 -3.21 -0.24 11.82
C SER A 160 -2.24 -0.71 10.74
N GLU A 161 -2.62 -1.75 9.98
CA GLU A 161 -1.79 -2.28 8.91
C GLU A 161 -1.67 -1.27 7.75
N LEU A 162 -2.76 -0.56 7.42
CA LEU A 162 -2.73 0.45 6.37
C LEU A 162 -1.81 1.63 6.72
N LEU A 163 -1.81 2.06 7.99
CA LEU A 163 -0.91 3.11 8.48
C LEU A 163 0.56 2.69 8.35
N VAL A 164 0.88 1.44 8.68
CA VAL A 164 2.21 0.88 8.48
C VAL A 164 2.57 0.84 7.00
N LEU A 165 1.71 0.23 6.18
CA LEU A 165 1.99 0.00 4.76
C LEU A 165 2.07 1.28 3.95
N SER A 166 1.27 2.31 4.29
CA SER A 166 1.37 3.61 3.61
C SER A 166 2.75 4.24 3.84
N LYS A 167 3.27 4.18 5.07
CA LYS A 167 4.61 4.67 5.42
C LYS A 167 5.70 3.80 4.80
N LEU A 168 5.60 2.47 4.93
CA LEU A 168 6.59 1.52 4.42
C LEU A 168 6.75 1.62 2.90
N CYS A 169 5.63 1.73 2.17
CA CYS A 169 5.62 1.84 0.71
C CYS A 169 5.76 3.28 0.20
N ARG A 170 5.76 4.28 1.10
CA ARG A 170 5.70 5.72 0.77
C ARG A 170 4.63 6.08 -0.25
N GLN A 171 3.49 5.41 -0.16
CA GLN A 171 2.38 5.58 -1.07
C GLN A 171 1.12 5.85 -0.24
N PRO A 172 0.33 6.89 -0.56
CA PRO A 172 -0.95 7.10 0.10
C PRO A 172 -1.91 5.95 -0.24
N ILE A 173 -2.61 5.47 0.78
CA ILE A 173 -3.67 4.46 0.65
C ILE A 173 -4.99 5.15 1.01
N VAL A 174 -5.99 5.02 0.15
CA VAL A 174 -7.32 5.62 0.37
C VAL A 174 -8.34 4.49 0.42
N VAL A 175 -9.12 4.45 1.50
CA VAL A 175 -10.21 3.49 1.69
C VAL A 175 -11.53 4.20 1.39
N TYR A 176 -12.27 3.66 0.42
CA TYR A 176 -13.62 4.13 0.10
C TYR A 176 -14.64 3.18 0.71
N ILE A 177 -15.60 3.74 1.46
CA ILE A 177 -16.77 3.01 1.93
C ILE A 177 -17.90 3.31 0.93
N PRO A 178 -18.45 2.30 0.24
CA PRO A 178 -19.54 2.54 -0.70
C PRO A 178 -20.78 3.03 0.04
N GLU A 179 -21.58 3.89 -0.61
CA GLU A 179 -22.84 4.39 -0.04
C GLU A 179 -23.91 3.29 0.06
N HIS A 180 -23.83 2.31 -0.84
CA HIS A 180 -24.71 1.15 -0.94
C HIS A 180 -23.89 -0.11 -1.26
N GLU A 181 -24.24 -1.25 -0.63
CA GLU A 181 -23.65 -2.57 -0.90
C GLU A 181 -24.19 -3.22 -2.18
#